data_AF-A0A662DK34-F1
#
_entry.id   AF-A0A662DK34-F1
#
_cell.length_a   1.000
_cell.length_b   1.000
_cell.length_c   1.000
_cell.angle_alpha   90.00
_cell.angle_beta   90.00
_cell.angle_gamma   90.00
#
_symmetry.space_group_name_H-M   'P 1'
#
loop_
_entity.id
_entity.type
_entity.pdbx_description
1 polymer ?
#
loop_
_entity_poly.entity_id
_entity_poly.type
_entity_poly.pdbx_seq_one_letter_code
_entity_poly.pdbx_strand_id
1 'polypeptide(L)'
;MSKDKIVIKGAKEHNLKNIDVEIPRNKLVVITGLSGSGKSSLAFDTLYAEGQRRYVESLSNYARQFLQQMSKPNVDYIEGLSPAISIEQRKASSNPRSTVATLTEIYDYFRLLFAHIGEPYCYKCGRKISSQSIEQITKQVMKFPSGSAIQILAPVVRGRKGEYRELFQEIRREGFLRVRVDGKIMSLDEEIFLDKNKKHSIEVVVDRLKIKEGIESRLADSLELASERGNGLILVTVKEKDGEKEYPFSLRFACPQCGISYEEISPRMFSFNSPYGACPACNGLGTQQSIDPELVVPEPEKSIREGAIVPWEEGVGFYRWARTASRYYFRQLASVARHYKFSLDTPFKDLPPSIQQVILYGSNSEEIEFTEYRGGDYYTYRAPFEGVIPNLERRYRETDSTYVKEEIQKYIRETPCSVCKGARLRPESLAVKIRGKNIYDVVRMSVKECQRFFSSLRPTQREKLIAGE
;
A
#
# COMPACT_ATOMS: atom_id res chain seq x y z
N MET A 1 20.36 41.70 29.52
CA MET A 1 20.73 40.53 30.35
C MET A 1 19.58 39.56 30.32
N SER A 2 19.79 38.29 29.95
CA SER A 2 18.73 37.28 30.09
C SER A 2 18.39 37.17 31.57
N LYS A 3 17.12 37.37 31.94
CA LYS A 3 16.69 37.11 33.31
C LYS A 3 16.88 35.62 33.58
N ASP A 4 17.56 35.28 34.67
CA ASP A 4 17.88 33.88 35.06
C ASP A 4 16.67 33.14 35.67
N LYS A 5 15.52 33.83 35.76
CA LYS A 5 14.26 33.31 36.29
C LYS A 5 13.08 33.73 35.42
N ILE A 6 12.06 32.88 35.39
CA ILE A 6 10.70 33.21 34.94
C ILE A 6 9.97 33.75 36.16
N VAL A 7 9.41 34.95 36.04
CA VAL A 7 8.66 35.61 37.11
C VAL A 7 7.19 35.64 36.72
N ILE A 8 6.34 35.08 37.56
CA ILE A 8 4.89 35.05 37.43
C ILE A 8 4.32 35.88 38.58
N LYS A 9 3.46 36.84 38.26
CA LYS A 9 2.76 37.68 39.22
C LYS A 9 1.26 37.59 39.00
N GLY A 10 0.54 37.37 40.09
CA GLY A 10 -0.90 37.35 40.13
C GLY A 10 -1.57 36.33 39.22
N ALA A 11 -1.11 35.08 39.23
CA ALA A 11 -1.75 34.00 38.47
C ALA A 11 -3.08 33.60 39.15
N LYS A 12 -4.17 33.65 38.38
CA LYS A 12 -5.57 33.46 38.82
C LYS A 12 -6.33 32.43 37.97
N GLU A 13 -5.63 31.70 37.11
CA GLU A 13 -6.24 30.68 36.25
C GLU A 13 -6.91 29.58 37.08
N HIS A 14 -8.15 29.25 36.75
CA HIS A 14 -8.99 28.29 37.49
C HIS A 14 -9.05 28.51 39.01
N ASN A 15 -8.34 27.68 39.79
CA ASN A 15 -8.36 27.72 41.24
C ASN A 15 -7.12 28.38 41.87
N LEU A 16 -6.22 28.93 41.04
CA LEU A 16 -5.07 29.70 41.51
C LEU A 16 -5.53 30.96 42.26
N LYS A 17 -4.95 31.21 43.43
CA LYS A 17 -5.38 32.28 44.34
C LYS A 17 -4.49 33.51 44.25
N ASN A 18 -4.40 34.10 43.04
CA ASN A 18 -3.58 35.29 42.78
C ASN A 18 -2.13 35.09 43.22
N ILE A 19 -1.51 34.00 42.78
CA ILE A 19 -0.20 33.58 43.28
C ILE A 19 0.96 34.23 42.51
N ASP A 20 2.03 34.51 43.25
CA ASP A 20 3.31 34.97 42.72
C ASP A 20 4.34 33.84 42.83
N VAL A 21 5.00 33.53 41.72
CA VAL A 21 5.97 32.42 41.66
C VAL A 21 7.18 32.82 40.83
N GLU A 22 8.37 32.48 41.34
CA GLU A 22 9.62 32.57 40.58
C GLU A 22 10.13 31.17 40.24
N ILE A 23 10.44 30.93 38.97
CA ILE A 23 10.91 29.64 38.46
C ILE A 23 12.31 29.84 37.89
N PRO A 24 13.35 29.12 38.38
CA PRO A 24 14.70 29.24 37.84
C PRO A 24 14.75 28.72 36.40
N ARG A 25 15.36 29.49 35.49
CA ARG A 25 15.54 29.06 34.10
C ARG A 25 16.68 28.06 33.99
N ASN A 26 16.65 27.28 32.90
CA ASN A 26 17.68 26.29 32.56
C ASN A 26 17.89 25.22 33.64
N LYS A 27 16.86 24.97 34.45
CA LYS A 27 16.83 23.90 35.45
C LYS A 27 15.66 22.97 35.19
N LEU A 28 15.81 21.72 35.61
CA LEU A 28 14.68 20.79 35.70
C LEU A 28 13.83 21.18 36.91
N VAL A 29 12.68 21.81 36.66
CA VAL A 29 11.75 22.24 37.70
C VAL A 29 10.58 21.28 37.78
N VAL A 30 10.28 20.81 38.98
CA VAL A 30 9.18 19.88 39.25
C VAL A 30 8.10 20.57 40.07
N ILE A 31 6.89 20.66 39.53
CA ILE A 31 5.72 21.16 40.24
C ILE A 31 4.99 19.97 40.88
N THR A 32 4.84 19.99 42.20
CA THR A 32 4.23 18.89 42.97
C THR A 32 3.12 19.38 43.90
N GLY A 33 2.28 18.46 44.39
CA GLY A 33 1.12 18.76 45.23
C GLY A 33 -0.06 17.81 45.02
N LEU A 34 -1.08 17.89 45.88
CA LEU A 34 -2.28 17.05 45.85
C LEU A 34 -3.06 17.16 44.53
N SER A 35 -3.84 16.14 44.17
CA SER A 35 -4.74 16.23 43.01
C SER A 35 -5.69 17.43 43.16
N GLY A 36 -5.87 18.20 42.09
CA GLY A 36 -6.66 19.43 42.13
C GLY A 36 -5.97 20.64 42.77
N SER A 37 -4.71 20.56 43.21
CA SER A 37 -4.01 21.69 43.85
C SER A 37 -3.63 22.86 42.92
N GLY A 38 -4.06 22.85 41.66
CA GLY A 38 -3.73 23.90 40.68
C GLY A 38 -2.41 23.71 39.92
N LYS A 39 -1.78 22.53 39.99
CA LYS A 39 -0.52 22.24 39.25
C LYS A 39 -0.67 22.44 37.75
N SER A 40 -1.71 21.83 37.17
CA SER A 40 -1.98 21.92 35.74
C SER A 40 -2.38 23.34 35.34
N SER A 41 -3.12 24.04 36.20
CA SER A 41 -3.50 25.44 35.99
C SER A 41 -2.29 26.37 35.93
N LEU A 42 -1.28 26.14 36.76
CA LEU A 42 -0.02 26.90 36.69
C LEU A 42 0.86 26.47 35.50
N ALA A 43 1.03 25.17 35.28
CA ALA A 43 1.96 24.63 34.29
C ALA A 43 1.46 24.75 32.85
N PHE A 44 0.22 24.30 32.60
CA PHE A 44 -0.36 24.21 31.26
C PHE A 44 -1.19 25.45 30.94
N ASP A 45 -2.17 25.75 31.79
CA ASP A 45 -3.17 26.79 31.49
C ASP A 45 -2.60 28.22 31.63
N THR A 46 -1.52 28.38 32.40
CA THR A 46 -0.80 29.67 32.56
C THR A 46 0.52 29.70 31.79
N LEU A 47 1.52 28.90 32.20
CA LEU A 47 2.87 28.99 31.66
C LEU A 47 2.98 28.56 30.19
N TYR A 48 2.49 27.35 29.86
CA TYR A 48 2.53 26.85 28.50
C TYR A 48 1.65 27.69 27.57
N ALA A 49 0.39 27.96 27.97
CA ALA A 49 -0.53 28.76 27.18
C ALA A 49 0.05 30.13 26.84
N GLU A 50 0.65 30.83 27.82
CA GLU A 50 1.23 32.14 27.59
C GLU A 50 2.54 32.08 26.78
N GLY A 51 3.35 31.04 26.98
CA GLY A 51 4.60 30.83 26.24
C GLY A 51 4.34 30.52 24.77
N GLN A 52 3.33 29.69 24.49
CA GLN A 52 2.88 29.38 23.15
C GLN A 52 2.24 30.61 22.50
N ARG A 53 1.31 31.30 23.18
CA ARG A 53 0.62 32.48 22.63
C ARG A 53 1.61 33.55 22.20
N ARG A 54 2.54 33.95 23.08
CA ARG A 54 3.55 34.99 22.77
C ARG A 54 4.43 34.63 21.58
N TYR A 55 4.78 33.34 21.45
CA TYR A 55 5.57 32.85 20.32
C TYR A 55 4.75 32.89 19.02
N VAL A 56 3.54 32.35 19.00
CA VAL A 56 2.71 32.29 17.78
C VAL A 56 2.25 33.69 17.34
N GLU A 57 2.02 34.62 18.28
CA GLU A 57 1.74 36.04 17.97
C GLU A 57 2.88 36.73 17.21
N SER A 58 4.10 36.22 17.30
CA SER A 58 5.26 36.77 16.58
C SER A 58 5.43 36.22 15.16
N LEU A 59 4.72 35.13 14.79
CA LEU A 59 4.93 34.44 13.51
C LEU A 59 4.32 35.19 12.32
N SER A 60 3.13 35.77 12.46
CA SER A 60 2.53 36.59 11.41
C SER A 60 1.43 37.52 11.94
N ASN A 61 1.19 38.62 11.22
CA ASN A 61 0.08 39.54 11.51
C ASN A 61 -1.30 38.85 11.43
N TYR A 62 -1.44 37.86 10.55
CA TYR A 62 -2.65 37.05 10.40
C TYR A 62 -2.86 36.13 11.61
N ALA A 63 -1.83 35.39 12.04
CA ALA A 63 -1.91 34.53 13.22
C ALA A 63 -2.31 35.31 14.49
N ARG A 64 -1.85 36.56 14.60
CA ARG A 64 -2.21 37.46 15.69
C ARG A 64 -3.72 37.75 15.76
N GLN A 65 -4.40 37.89 14.62
CA GLN A 65 -5.86 38.12 14.59
C GLN A 65 -6.64 36.89 15.10
N PHE A 66 -6.19 35.68 14.77
CA PHE A 66 -6.81 34.43 15.25
C PHE A 66 -6.59 34.21 16.75
N LEU A 67 -5.39 34.51 17.25
CA LEU A 67 -5.07 34.34 18.67
C LEU A 67 -5.77 35.35 19.58
N GLN A 68 -6.14 36.52 19.06
CA GLN A 68 -6.94 37.50 19.81
C GLN A 68 -8.33 37.00 20.17
N GLN A 69 -8.85 35.98 19.47
CA GLN A 69 -10.11 35.32 19.80
C GLN A 69 -9.97 34.25 20.89
N MET A 70 -8.75 33.81 21.20
CA MET A 70 -8.50 32.88 22.30
C MET A 70 -8.46 33.61 23.65
N SER A 71 -9.02 32.99 24.68
CA SER A 71 -8.94 33.48 26.05
C SER A 71 -7.49 33.55 26.49
N LYS A 72 -7.01 34.74 26.83
CA LYS A 72 -5.69 34.90 27.46
C LYS A 72 -5.72 34.30 28.87
N PRO A 73 -4.65 33.64 29.31
CA PRO A 73 -4.54 33.19 30.70
C PRO A 73 -4.72 34.36 31.66
N ASN A 74 -5.42 34.12 32.76
CA ASN A 74 -5.70 35.10 33.80
C ASN A 74 -4.46 35.25 34.70
N VAL A 75 -3.56 36.13 34.29
CA VAL A 75 -2.33 36.45 35.00
C VAL A 75 -2.01 37.94 34.85
N ASP A 76 -1.57 38.57 35.93
CA ASP A 76 -1.28 40.01 35.93
C ASP A 76 0.02 40.32 35.18
N TYR A 77 1.07 39.53 35.41
CA TYR A 77 2.35 39.71 34.74
C TYR A 77 3.17 38.43 34.66
N ILE A 78 3.74 38.15 33.48
CA ILE A 78 4.73 37.08 33.29
C ILE A 78 5.91 37.62 32.49
N GLU A 79 7.12 37.33 32.97
CA GLU A 79 8.37 37.72 32.34
C GLU A 79 9.41 36.61 32.36
N GLY A 80 10.38 36.66 31.43
CA GLY A 80 11.43 35.66 31.31
C GLY A 80 10.98 34.35 30.65
N LEU A 81 9.74 34.32 30.14
CA LEU A 81 9.13 33.16 29.52
C LEU A 81 9.77 32.84 28.16
N SER A 82 10.05 31.57 27.92
CA SER A 82 10.56 31.07 26.64
C SER A 82 9.40 30.50 25.81
N PRO A 83 9.54 30.34 24.49
CA PRO A 83 8.60 29.54 23.70
C PRO A 83 8.40 28.18 24.38
N ALA A 84 7.14 27.84 24.64
CA ALA A 84 6.79 26.67 25.44
C ALA A 84 6.27 25.55 24.55
N ILE A 85 6.63 24.31 24.90
CA ILE A 85 6.13 23.08 24.28
C ILE A 85 5.52 22.24 25.38
N SER A 86 4.27 21.82 25.19
CA SER A 86 3.59 20.89 26.09
C SER A 86 3.82 19.46 25.60
N ILE A 87 4.21 18.58 26.53
CA ILE A 87 4.28 17.14 26.32
C ILE A 87 3.31 16.50 27.30
N GLU A 88 2.13 16.14 26.79
CA GLU A 88 1.04 15.56 27.56
C GLU A 88 0.74 14.13 27.09
N GLN A 89 0.20 13.31 27.99
CA GLN A 89 -0.38 12.02 27.63
C GLN A 89 -1.78 12.20 27.01
N ARG A 90 -1.89 12.96 25.93
CA ARG A 90 -3.12 12.98 25.12
C ARG A 90 -3.19 11.70 24.30
N LYS A 91 -4.36 11.06 24.23
CA LYS A 91 -4.58 9.98 23.27
C LYS A 91 -4.29 10.56 21.88
N ALA A 92 -3.25 10.05 21.23
CA ALA A 92 -2.94 10.44 19.86
C ALA A 92 -4.17 10.23 18.98
N SER A 93 -4.41 11.14 18.04
CA SER A 93 -5.49 11.03 17.06
C SER A 93 -5.49 9.63 16.45
N SER A 94 -6.64 8.95 16.50
CA SER A 94 -6.84 7.59 16.01
C SER A 94 -6.96 7.54 14.48
N ASN A 95 -6.12 8.27 13.76
CA ASN A 95 -6.09 8.20 12.31
C ASN A 95 -5.48 6.84 11.90
N PRO A 96 -6.23 5.95 11.22
CA PRO A 96 -5.76 4.60 10.87
C PRO A 96 -4.54 4.61 9.94
N ARG A 97 -4.29 5.74 9.26
CA ARG A 97 -3.10 5.95 8.42
C ARG A 97 -1.88 6.42 9.20
N SER A 98 -2.03 6.83 10.46
CA SER A 98 -0.90 7.21 11.30
C SER A 98 -0.24 5.95 11.90
N THR A 99 1.09 5.95 11.92
CA THR A 99 1.92 4.90 12.50
C THR A 99 2.98 5.55 13.40
N VAL A 100 3.65 4.76 14.23
CA VAL A 100 4.79 5.25 15.02
C VAL A 100 5.86 5.88 14.11
N ALA A 101 6.21 5.22 13.02
CA ALA A 101 7.26 5.68 12.11
C ALA A 101 6.89 7.01 11.42
N THR A 102 5.62 7.23 11.08
CA THR A 102 5.16 8.52 10.52
C THR A 102 5.10 9.62 11.57
N LEU A 103 4.72 9.30 12.81
CA LEU A 103 4.69 10.28 13.92
C LEU A 103 6.09 10.78 14.27
N THR A 104 7.09 9.91 14.19
CA THR A 104 8.50 10.25 14.44
C THR A 104 9.24 10.78 13.21
N GLU A 105 8.56 10.90 12.07
CA GLU A 105 9.14 11.25 10.75
C GLU A 105 10.22 10.28 10.21
N ILE A 106 10.62 9.26 10.98
CA ILE A 106 11.55 8.20 10.56
C ILE A 106 11.12 7.55 9.24
N TYR A 107 9.81 7.35 9.05
CA TYR A 107 9.30 6.79 7.80
C TYR A 107 9.67 7.66 6.59
N ASP A 108 9.66 8.98 6.74
CA ASP A 108 9.95 9.93 5.66
C ASP A 108 11.43 9.86 5.25
N TYR A 109 12.34 9.71 6.23
CA TYR A 109 13.74 9.40 5.97
C TYR A 109 13.93 8.05 5.30
N PHE A 110 13.17 7.02 5.69
CA PHE A 110 13.21 5.74 4.99
C PHE A 110 12.74 5.87 3.55
N ARG A 111 11.69 6.64 3.25
CA ARG A 111 11.26 6.87 1.86
C ARG A 111 12.37 7.51 1.03
N LEU A 112 13.07 8.51 1.58
CA LEU A 112 14.22 9.13 0.92
C LEU A 112 15.34 8.12 0.70
N LEU A 113 15.71 7.36 1.73
CA LEU A 113 16.77 6.36 1.64
C LEU A 113 16.47 5.29 0.58
N PHE A 114 15.27 4.72 0.61
CA PHE A 114 14.83 3.73 -0.38
C PHE A 114 14.72 4.31 -1.79
N ALA A 115 14.44 5.61 -1.95
CA ALA A 115 14.45 6.25 -3.25
C ALA A 115 15.86 6.40 -3.84
N HIS A 116 16.85 6.72 -3.01
CA HIS A 116 18.21 6.99 -3.48
C HIS A 116 19.08 5.74 -3.65
N ILE A 117 19.04 4.82 -2.70
CA ILE A 117 19.93 3.64 -2.69
C ILE A 117 19.18 2.32 -2.85
N GLY A 118 17.84 2.38 -2.93
CA GLY A 118 17.03 1.19 -3.12
C GLY A 118 17.27 0.54 -4.48
N GLU A 119 17.46 -0.77 -4.47
CA GLU A 119 17.60 -1.55 -5.69
C GLU A 119 16.22 -2.08 -6.10
N PRO A 120 15.70 -1.71 -7.28
CA PRO A 120 14.41 -2.20 -7.74
C PRO A 120 14.55 -3.63 -8.27
N TYR A 121 13.58 -4.47 -7.92
CA TYR A 121 13.44 -5.83 -8.45
C TYR A 121 12.08 -5.96 -9.12
N CYS A 122 11.93 -6.90 -10.06
CA CYS A 122 10.65 -7.22 -10.65
C CYS A 122 9.78 -7.95 -9.62
N TYR A 123 8.63 -7.38 -9.23
CA TYR A 123 7.69 -8.00 -8.29
C TYR A 123 7.10 -9.35 -8.78
N LYS A 124 7.21 -9.70 -10.08
CA LYS A 124 6.75 -11.01 -10.61
C LYS A 124 7.85 -12.07 -10.66
N CYS A 125 9.04 -11.75 -11.16
CA CYS A 125 10.11 -12.73 -11.39
C CYS A 125 11.34 -12.55 -10.50
N GLY A 126 11.38 -11.50 -9.67
CA GLY A 126 12.47 -11.26 -8.72
C GLY A 126 13.79 -10.80 -9.34
N ARG A 127 13.88 -10.59 -10.66
CA ARG A 127 15.10 -10.08 -11.31
C ARG A 127 15.32 -8.61 -10.96
N LYS A 128 16.59 -8.23 -10.79
CA LYS A 128 16.97 -6.83 -10.61
C LYS A 128 16.60 -6.02 -11.86
N ILE A 129 15.97 -4.87 -11.65
CA ILE A 129 15.65 -3.91 -12.69
C ILE A 129 16.73 -2.83 -12.65
N SER A 130 17.13 -2.33 -13.82
CA SER A 130 18.02 -1.19 -13.93
C SER A 130 17.55 -0.30 -15.05
N SER A 131 17.58 1.01 -14.82
CA SER A 131 17.59 2.01 -15.87
C SER A 131 19.04 2.40 -16.15
N GLN A 132 19.37 2.59 -17.42
CA GLN A 132 20.70 3.01 -17.86
C GLN A 132 20.55 4.02 -19.00
N SER A 133 21.39 5.06 -19.00
CA SER A 133 21.45 5.98 -20.15
C SER A 133 22.08 5.29 -21.35
N ILE A 134 21.82 5.81 -22.56
CA ILE A 134 22.43 5.31 -23.79
C ILE A 134 23.95 5.30 -23.64
N GLU A 135 24.54 6.37 -23.10
CA GLU A 135 25.99 6.45 -22.84
C GLU A 135 26.51 5.33 -21.93
N GLN A 136 25.77 4.99 -20.87
CA GLN A 136 26.14 3.89 -19.97
C GLN A 136 26.05 2.53 -20.66
N ILE A 137 25.01 2.31 -21.49
CA ILE A 137 24.83 1.09 -22.27
C ILE A 137 25.96 0.98 -23.29
N THR A 138 26.27 2.05 -24.03
CA THR A 138 27.39 2.12 -24.97
C THR A 138 28.70 1.75 -24.27
N LYS A 139 29.01 2.37 -23.13
CA LYS A 139 30.21 2.04 -22.34
C LYS A 139 30.25 0.57 -21.87
N GLN A 140 29.11 -0.06 -21.61
CA GLN A 140 29.06 -1.48 -21.24
C GLN A 140 29.26 -2.39 -22.44
N VAL A 141 28.62 -2.10 -23.57
CA VAL A 141 28.76 -2.88 -24.81
C VAL A 141 30.19 -2.77 -25.36
N MET A 142 30.86 -1.62 -25.20
CA MET A 142 32.26 -1.44 -25.56
C MET A 142 33.25 -2.24 -24.70
N LYS A 143 32.82 -2.79 -23.55
CA LYS A 143 33.67 -3.70 -22.74
C LYS A 143 33.72 -5.13 -23.30
N PHE A 144 32.89 -5.47 -24.28
CA PHE A 144 32.97 -6.77 -24.93
C PHE A 144 34.29 -6.92 -25.73
N PRO A 145 34.80 -8.15 -25.94
CA PRO A 145 36.06 -8.35 -26.61
C PRO A 145 36.10 -7.71 -28.01
N SER A 146 37.20 -7.06 -28.36
CA SER A 146 37.40 -6.47 -29.68
C SER A 146 37.24 -7.54 -30.77
N GLY A 147 36.53 -7.20 -31.85
CA GLY A 147 36.17 -8.10 -32.94
C GLY A 147 34.87 -8.90 -32.73
N SER A 148 34.25 -8.84 -31.55
CA SER A 148 32.96 -9.50 -31.28
C SER A 148 31.87 -8.98 -32.21
N ALA A 149 31.14 -9.89 -32.87
CA ALA A 149 29.99 -9.54 -33.70
C ALA A 149 28.75 -9.42 -32.82
N ILE A 150 28.14 -8.23 -32.81
CA ILE A 150 26.95 -7.92 -32.02
C ILE A 150 25.76 -7.60 -32.91
N GLN A 151 24.55 -7.87 -32.42
CA GLN A 151 23.30 -7.39 -33.02
C GLN A 151 22.54 -6.58 -32.01
N ILE A 152 22.02 -5.44 -32.45
CA ILE A 152 21.18 -4.56 -31.63
C ILE A 152 19.75 -4.81 -32.08
N LEU A 153 18.92 -5.22 -31.13
CA LEU A 153 17.55 -5.63 -31.36
C LEU A 153 16.59 -4.74 -30.54
N ALA A 154 15.48 -4.34 -31.17
CA ALA A 154 14.40 -3.63 -30.51
C ALA A 154 13.22 -4.60 -30.26
N PRO A 155 12.97 -5.01 -29.00
CA PRO A 155 11.90 -5.96 -28.70
C PRO A 155 10.53 -5.28 -28.76
N VAL A 156 9.78 -5.51 -29.84
CA VAL A 156 8.46 -4.90 -30.08
C VAL A 156 7.31 -5.75 -29.55
N VAL A 157 7.44 -7.09 -29.58
CA VAL A 157 6.43 -8.02 -29.05
C VAL A 157 7.10 -9.08 -28.21
N ARG A 158 6.50 -9.44 -27.07
CA ARG A 158 7.11 -10.36 -26.11
C ARG A 158 6.10 -11.33 -25.52
N GLY A 159 6.14 -12.58 -25.95
CA GLY A 159 5.30 -13.66 -25.43
C GLY A 159 3.79 -13.36 -25.48
N ARG A 160 3.34 -12.62 -26.49
CA ARG A 160 1.92 -12.26 -26.69
C ARG A 160 1.34 -13.04 -27.88
N LYS A 161 0.04 -13.33 -27.81
CA LYS A 161 -0.67 -14.05 -28.86
C LYS A 161 -1.12 -13.11 -29.97
N GLY A 162 -0.97 -13.50 -31.23
CA GLY A 162 -1.42 -12.73 -32.39
C GLY A 162 -0.64 -13.04 -33.66
N GLU A 163 -1.19 -12.64 -34.81
CA GLU A 163 -0.56 -12.84 -36.13
C GLU A 163 0.39 -11.70 -36.53
N TYR A 164 0.24 -10.51 -35.93
CA TYR A 164 1.11 -9.34 -36.10
C TYR A 164 1.38 -8.89 -37.56
N ARG A 165 0.49 -9.20 -38.52
CA ARG A 165 0.65 -8.81 -39.94
C ARG A 165 0.81 -7.30 -40.15
N GLU A 166 -0.03 -6.50 -39.48
CA GLU A 166 0.03 -5.03 -39.55
C GLU A 166 1.35 -4.49 -39.01
N LEU A 167 1.85 -5.08 -37.91
CA LEU A 167 3.13 -4.71 -37.31
C LEU A 167 4.29 -4.97 -38.28
N PHE A 168 4.32 -6.10 -38.98
CA PHE A 168 5.36 -6.38 -39.98
C PHE A 168 5.32 -5.39 -41.15
N GLN A 169 4.13 -4.99 -41.60
CA GLN A 169 3.99 -3.97 -42.65
C GLN A 169 4.47 -2.59 -42.17
N GLU A 170 4.19 -2.22 -40.93
CA GLU A 170 4.66 -0.97 -40.32
C GLU A 170 6.19 -0.94 -40.25
N ILE A 171 6.80 -1.99 -39.69
CA ILE A 171 8.27 -2.11 -39.59
C ILE A 171 8.93 -2.05 -40.99
N ARG A 172 8.28 -2.64 -42.01
CA ARG A 172 8.78 -2.58 -43.40
C ARG A 172 8.70 -1.17 -43.99
N ARG A 173 7.62 -0.42 -43.73
CA ARG A 173 7.46 0.97 -44.19
C ARG A 173 8.49 1.91 -43.56
N GLU A 174 8.92 1.62 -42.34
CA GLU A 174 9.99 2.36 -41.64
C GLU A 174 11.39 2.04 -42.19
N GLY A 175 11.53 1.08 -43.11
CA GLY A 175 12.78 0.77 -43.80
C GLY A 175 13.63 -0.32 -43.15
N PHE A 176 13.14 -1.01 -42.11
CA PHE A 176 13.84 -2.15 -41.56
C PHE A 176 13.71 -3.37 -42.49
N LEU A 177 14.80 -4.14 -42.63
CA LEU A 177 14.87 -5.28 -43.54
C LEU A 177 14.66 -6.63 -42.84
N ARG A 178 14.94 -6.71 -41.53
CA ARG A 178 15.00 -7.99 -40.82
C ARG A 178 14.37 -7.90 -39.44
N VAL A 179 13.71 -8.98 -39.07
CA VAL A 179 13.12 -9.20 -37.76
C VAL A 179 13.56 -10.55 -37.23
N ARG A 180 13.63 -10.68 -35.91
CA ARG A 180 13.81 -11.95 -35.23
C ARG A 180 12.47 -12.34 -34.62
N VAL A 181 11.94 -13.50 -35.01
CA VAL A 181 10.68 -14.02 -34.49
C VAL A 181 10.94 -15.37 -33.86
N ASP A 182 10.57 -15.51 -32.58
CA ASP A 182 10.78 -16.72 -31.79
C ASP A 182 12.22 -17.27 -31.89
N GLY A 183 13.19 -16.35 -31.88
CA GLY A 183 14.63 -16.65 -31.97
C GLY A 183 15.19 -16.84 -33.38
N LYS A 184 14.36 -16.86 -34.43
CA LYS A 184 14.81 -16.99 -35.82
C LYS A 184 14.80 -15.66 -36.56
N ILE A 185 15.93 -15.31 -37.17
CA ILE A 185 16.03 -14.10 -37.99
C ILE A 185 15.42 -14.37 -39.36
N MET A 186 14.45 -13.55 -39.77
CA MET A 186 13.75 -13.62 -41.04
C MET A 186 13.85 -12.28 -41.78
N SER A 187 13.75 -12.33 -43.10
CA SER A 187 13.65 -11.14 -43.95
C SER A 187 12.22 -10.63 -43.96
N LEU A 188 12.02 -9.31 -43.89
CA LEU A 188 10.70 -8.69 -44.06
C LEU A 188 10.22 -8.66 -45.52
N ASP A 189 11.10 -9.07 -46.45
CA ASP A 189 10.72 -9.24 -47.85
C ASP A 189 9.90 -10.50 -48.12
N GLU A 190 9.99 -11.48 -47.23
CA GLU A 190 9.22 -12.72 -47.27
C GLU A 190 7.92 -12.56 -46.47
N GLU A 191 6.85 -13.27 -46.87
CA GLU A 191 5.62 -13.28 -46.09
C GLU A 191 5.80 -14.10 -44.80
N ILE A 192 5.70 -13.43 -43.66
CA ILE A 192 5.80 -14.05 -42.34
C ILE A 192 4.39 -14.37 -41.82
N PHE A 193 4.08 -15.67 -41.66
CA PHE A 193 2.82 -16.13 -41.09
C PHE A 193 3.02 -16.61 -39.64
N LEU A 194 2.27 -16.00 -38.71
CA LEU A 194 2.23 -16.38 -37.30
C LEU A 194 0.85 -16.89 -36.90
N ASP A 195 0.81 -17.79 -35.91
CA ASP A 195 -0.42 -18.42 -35.44
C ASP A 195 -1.08 -17.53 -34.36
N LYS A 196 -2.31 -17.08 -34.62
CA LYS A 196 -3.08 -16.22 -33.71
C LYS A 196 -3.20 -16.78 -32.28
N ASN A 197 -3.19 -18.09 -32.12
CA ASN A 197 -3.42 -18.75 -30.83
C ASN A 197 -2.14 -19.03 -30.03
N LYS A 198 -0.96 -18.88 -30.65
CA LYS A 198 0.34 -19.11 -30.02
C LYS A 198 0.98 -17.79 -29.58
N LYS A 199 1.82 -17.89 -28.55
CA LYS A 199 2.58 -16.73 -28.05
C LYS A 199 3.84 -16.57 -28.89
N HIS A 200 4.08 -15.36 -29.37
CA HIS A 200 5.23 -15.01 -30.17
C HIS A 200 6.06 -13.91 -29.51
N SER A 201 7.37 -13.91 -29.77
CA SER A 201 8.28 -12.81 -29.46
C SER A 201 8.88 -12.28 -30.77
N ILE A 202 8.83 -10.97 -30.96
CA ILE A 202 9.27 -10.30 -32.18
C ILE A 202 10.23 -9.18 -31.78
N GLU A 203 11.43 -9.22 -32.33
CA GLU A 203 12.44 -8.18 -32.18
C GLU A 203 12.87 -7.64 -33.55
N VAL A 204 12.91 -6.32 -33.72
CA VAL A 204 13.42 -5.68 -34.93
C VAL A 204 14.94 -5.68 -34.89
N VAL A 205 15.60 -6.10 -35.98
CA VAL A 205 17.06 -6.03 -36.07
C VAL A 205 17.46 -4.64 -36.52
N VAL A 206 18.00 -3.84 -35.61
CA VAL A 206 18.30 -2.41 -35.83
C VAL A 206 19.64 -2.23 -36.52
N ASP A 207 20.71 -2.77 -35.94
CA ASP A 207 22.04 -2.77 -36.56
C ASP A 207 22.83 -4.05 -36.19
N ARG A 208 23.84 -4.34 -37.00
CA ARG A 208 24.81 -5.42 -36.79
C ARG A 208 26.20 -4.84 -36.86
N LEU A 209 26.88 -4.85 -35.73
CA LEU A 209 28.16 -4.18 -35.56
C LEU A 209 29.25 -5.20 -35.19
N LYS A 210 30.50 -4.83 -35.41
CA LYS A 210 31.66 -5.50 -34.82
C LYS A 210 32.33 -4.52 -33.86
N ILE A 211 32.56 -4.95 -32.62
CA ILE A 211 33.21 -4.10 -31.63
C ILE A 211 34.64 -3.76 -32.10
N LYS A 212 34.92 -2.47 -32.24
CA LYS A 212 36.22 -1.88 -32.60
C LYS A 212 36.32 -0.50 -31.95
N GLU A 213 37.54 0.01 -31.75
CA GLU A 213 37.73 1.39 -31.31
C GLU A 213 37.17 2.38 -32.35
N GLY A 214 36.51 3.45 -31.91
CA GLY A 214 35.93 4.48 -32.77
C GLY A 214 34.49 4.21 -33.25
N ILE A 215 33.86 3.09 -32.85
CA ILE A 215 32.47 2.75 -33.23
C ILE A 215 31.41 3.34 -32.30
N GLU A 216 31.81 4.07 -31.26
CA GLU A 216 30.95 4.52 -30.16
C GLU A 216 29.77 5.37 -30.64
N SER A 217 30.00 6.30 -31.58
CA SER A 217 28.94 7.17 -32.14
C SER A 217 27.86 6.34 -32.83
N ARG A 218 28.26 5.46 -33.76
CA ARG A 218 27.32 4.60 -34.50
C ARG A 218 26.58 3.63 -33.58
N LEU A 219 27.29 3.10 -32.57
CA LEU A 219 26.70 2.25 -31.55
C LEU A 219 25.64 3.02 -30.75
N ALA A 220 25.92 4.26 -30.34
CA ALA A 220 24.95 5.10 -29.62
C ALA A 220 23.70 5.38 -30.47
N ASP A 221 23.86 5.77 -31.73
CA ASP A 221 22.75 6.03 -32.66
C ASP A 221 21.86 4.79 -32.83
N SER A 222 22.48 3.62 -32.94
CA SER A 222 21.78 2.34 -33.09
C SER A 222 21.02 1.95 -31.81
N LEU A 223 21.59 2.22 -30.64
CA LEU A 223 20.95 1.99 -29.34
C LEU A 223 19.78 2.97 -29.12
N GLU A 224 19.90 4.21 -29.58
CA GLU A 224 18.84 5.21 -29.53
C GLU A 224 17.64 4.77 -30.38
N LEU A 225 17.88 4.42 -31.64
CA LEU A 225 16.84 3.90 -32.54
C LEU A 225 16.19 2.62 -31.98
N ALA A 226 17.00 1.72 -31.41
CA ALA A 226 16.49 0.49 -30.80
C ALA A 226 15.64 0.77 -29.56
N SER A 227 16.02 1.76 -28.76
CA SER A 227 15.24 2.21 -27.62
C SER A 227 13.89 2.78 -28.04
N GLU A 228 13.87 3.70 -29.01
CA GLU A 228 12.63 4.33 -29.45
C GLU A 228 11.63 3.27 -29.91
N ARG A 229 12.08 2.33 -30.75
CA ARG A 229 11.22 1.25 -31.25
C ARG A 229 10.87 0.20 -30.20
N GLY A 230 11.79 -0.10 -29.28
CA GLY A 230 11.60 -1.03 -28.17
C GLY A 230 10.92 -0.41 -26.94
N ASN A 231 10.42 0.83 -27.05
CA ASN A 231 9.81 1.59 -25.95
C ASN A 231 10.70 1.66 -24.69
N GLY A 232 11.99 1.93 -24.89
CA GLY A 232 13.02 2.01 -23.86
C GLY A 232 13.63 0.67 -23.48
N LEU A 233 13.33 -0.42 -24.19
CA LEU A 233 14.02 -1.72 -24.06
C LEU A 233 14.94 -1.93 -25.26
N ILE A 234 16.12 -2.47 -24.99
CA ILE A 234 17.10 -2.83 -26.01
C ILE A 234 17.58 -4.25 -25.69
N LEU A 235 17.82 -5.05 -26.71
CA LEU A 235 18.44 -6.36 -26.55
C LEU A 235 19.69 -6.41 -27.43
N VAL A 236 20.85 -6.64 -26.82
CA VAL A 236 22.11 -6.80 -27.55
C VAL A 236 22.50 -8.27 -27.52
N THR A 237 22.68 -8.87 -28.68
CA THR A 237 23.20 -10.22 -28.78
C THR A 237 24.67 -10.21 -29.16
N VAL A 238 25.44 -11.13 -28.59
CA VAL A 238 26.85 -11.33 -28.89
C VAL A 238 27.04 -12.76 -29.39
N LYS A 239 27.66 -12.93 -30.56
CA LYS A 239 28.05 -14.25 -31.05
C LYS A 239 29.31 -14.72 -30.34
N GLU A 240 29.19 -15.78 -29.55
CA GLU A 240 30.31 -16.49 -28.90
C GLU A 240 30.54 -17.85 -29.60
N LYS A 241 31.64 -18.55 -29.26
CA LYS A 241 32.00 -19.84 -29.88
C LYS A 241 30.95 -20.94 -29.63
N ASP A 242 30.22 -20.87 -28.51
CA ASP A 242 29.26 -21.89 -28.07
C ASP A 242 27.79 -21.43 -28.18
N GLY A 243 27.50 -20.37 -28.93
CA GLY A 243 26.13 -19.89 -29.16
C GLY A 243 26.00 -18.36 -29.17
N GLU A 244 24.76 -17.89 -29.11
CA GLU A 244 24.43 -16.47 -29.05
C GLU A 244 23.98 -16.11 -27.63
N LYS A 245 24.68 -15.15 -27.01
CA LYS A 245 24.37 -14.69 -25.65
C LYS A 245 23.65 -13.36 -25.70
N GLU A 246 22.57 -13.24 -24.93
CA GLU A 246 21.70 -12.07 -24.93
C GLU A 246 21.91 -11.19 -23.70
N TYR A 247 22.02 -9.88 -23.94
CA TYR A 247 22.20 -8.84 -22.93
C TYR A 247 21.05 -7.82 -23.05
N PRO A 248 20.01 -7.93 -22.23
CA PRO A 248 18.92 -6.97 -22.22
C PRO A 248 19.31 -5.68 -21.48
N PHE A 249 18.98 -4.54 -22.06
CA PHE A 249 19.14 -3.22 -21.47
C PHE A 249 17.80 -2.48 -21.43
N SER A 250 17.68 -1.52 -20.51
CA SER A 250 16.52 -0.63 -20.47
C SER A 250 16.89 0.79 -20.06
N LEU A 251 16.30 1.76 -20.75
CA LEU A 251 16.37 3.18 -20.39
C LEU A 251 15.36 3.56 -19.30
N ARG A 252 14.36 2.70 -19.09
CA ARG A 252 13.37 2.83 -18.01
C ARG A 252 13.61 1.76 -16.96
N PHE A 253 13.01 1.89 -15.79
CA PHE A 253 13.01 0.80 -14.82
C PHE A 253 12.05 -0.31 -15.27
N ALA A 254 12.39 -1.04 -16.33
CA ALA A 254 11.55 -2.08 -16.89
C ALA A 254 12.17 -3.48 -16.76
N CYS A 255 11.34 -4.47 -16.44
CA CYS A 255 11.72 -5.87 -16.41
C CYS A 255 11.77 -6.43 -17.83
N PRO A 256 12.94 -6.89 -18.31
CA PRO A 256 13.08 -7.45 -19.65
C PRO A 256 12.55 -8.87 -19.77
N GLN A 257 11.58 -9.34 -18.99
CA GLN A 257 10.96 -10.65 -19.19
C GLN A 257 9.46 -10.56 -18.99
N CYS A 258 9.04 -9.89 -17.92
CA CYS A 258 7.63 -9.73 -17.59
C CYS A 258 6.98 -8.52 -18.27
N GLY A 259 7.76 -7.63 -18.90
CA GLY A 259 7.26 -6.40 -19.53
C GLY A 259 6.71 -5.37 -18.55
N ILE A 260 7.03 -5.50 -17.26
CA ILE A 260 6.62 -4.54 -16.22
C ILE A 260 7.54 -3.35 -16.31
N SER A 261 6.98 -2.14 -16.34
CA SER A 261 7.75 -0.89 -16.23
C SER A 261 7.38 -0.20 -14.92
N TYR A 262 8.38 0.29 -14.22
CA TYR A 262 8.22 1.08 -13.01
C TYR A 262 8.28 2.55 -13.42
N GLU A 263 7.61 3.40 -12.65
CA GLU A 263 7.86 4.83 -12.70
C GLU A 263 9.25 5.14 -12.13
N GLU A 264 9.68 6.39 -12.26
CA GLU A 264 10.90 6.85 -11.60
C GLU A 264 10.80 6.63 -10.08
N ILE A 265 11.83 5.99 -9.54
CA ILE A 265 11.93 5.69 -8.12
C ILE A 265 12.06 7.02 -7.38
N SER A 266 11.00 7.38 -6.66
CA SER A 266 10.88 8.64 -5.95
C SER A 266 10.31 8.40 -4.55
N PRO A 267 10.56 9.30 -3.58
CA PRO A 267 10.10 9.09 -2.20
C PRO A 267 8.58 8.88 -2.08
N ARG A 268 7.80 9.52 -2.96
CA ARG A 268 6.32 9.37 -3.01
C ARG A 268 5.86 7.95 -3.34
N MET A 269 6.67 7.16 -4.05
CA MET A 269 6.40 5.75 -4.37
C MET A 269 6.34 4.91 -3.09
N PHE A 270 7.03 5.33 -2.03
CA PHE A 270 7.05 4.66 -0.74
C PHE A 270 6.04 5.22 0.25
N SER A 271 5.21 6.18 -0.15
CA SER A 271 4.17 6.75 0.72
C SER A 271 2.84 6.02 0.53
N PHE A 272 2.37 5.35 1.58
CA PHE A 272 1.01 4.78 1.59
C PHE A 272 -0.09 5.84 1.77
N ASN A 273 0.27 7.10 2.05
CA ASN A 273 -0.67 8.23 2.06
C ASN A 273 -0.84 8.87 0.67
N SER A 274 -0.07 8.40 -0.32
CA SER A 274 -0.07 8.91 -1.69
C SER A 274 -0.63 7.84 -2.63
N PRO A 275 -1.47 8.18 -3.62
CA PRO A 275 -2.01 7.20 -4.58
C PRO A 275 -0.91 6.51 -5.40
N TYR A 276 0.26 7.15 -5.53
CA TYR A 276 1.44 6.61 -6.22
C TYR A 276 2.05 5.40 -5.50
N GLY A 277 2.07 5.41 -4.16
CA GLY A 277 2.66 4.34 -3.35
C GLY A 277 1.64 3.44 -2.67
N ALA A 278 0.41 3.91 -2.47
CA ALA A 278 -0.63 3.20 -1.75
C ALA A 278 -1.11 1.95 -2.49
N CYS A 279 -1.30 0.86 -1.73
CA CYS A 279 -1.97 -0.33 -2.25
C CYS A 279 -3.38 0.04 -2.73
N PRO A 280 -3.74 -0.26 -4.00
CA PRO A 280 -5.06 0.12 -4.54
C PRO A 280 -6.22 -0.66 -3.91
N ALA A 281 -5.97 -1.86 -3.37
CA ALA A 281 -7.00 -2.70 -2.78
C ALA A 281 -7.46 -2.24 -1.38
N CYS A 282 -6.64 -1.47 -0.67
CA CYS A 282 -6.97 -0.94 0.66
C CYS A 282 -6.70 0.56 0.79
N ASN A 283 -6.40 1.26 -0.31
CA ASN A 283 -6.07 2.68 -0.33
C ASN A 283 -5.06 3.10 0.75
N GLY A 284 -4.02 2.28 0.94
CA GLY A 284 -2.96 2.54 1.90
C GLY A 284 -3.30 2.30 3.38
N LEU A 285 -4.47 1.75 3.70
CA LEU A 285 -4.84 1.40 5.08
C LEU A 285 -4.07 0.17 5.58
N GLY A 286 -3.82 -0.79 4.68
CA GLY A 286 -3.16 -2.06 5.01
C GLY A 286 -4.11 -3.09 5.61
N THR A 287 -5.26 -2.67 6.13
CA THR A 287 -6.33 -3.54 6.59
C THR A 287 -7.50 -3.53 5.60
N GLN A 288 -8.30 -4.58 5.64
CA GLN A 288 -9.61 -4.67 5.02
C GLN A 288 -10.61 -5.04 6.11
N GLN A 289 -11.79 -4.48 6.01
CA GLN A 289 -12.92 -4.86 6.85
C GLN A 289 -13.57 -6.08 6.21
N SER A 290 -13.52 -7.21 6.90
CA SER A 290 -14.17 -8.45 6.49
C SER A 290 -15.03 -8.96 7.64
N ILE A 291 -16.17 -9.58 7.30
CA ILE A 291 -16.98 -10.27 8.31
C ILE A 291 -16.19 -11.47 8.83
N ASP A 292 -16.09 -11.59 10.14
CA ASP A 292 -15.38 -12.69 10.79
C ASP A 292 -16.35 -13.85 11.07
N PRO A 293 -16.11 -15.06 10.53
CA PRO A 293 -16.93 -16.23 10.82
C PRO A 293 -17.07 -16.54 12.32
N GLU A 294 -16.04 -16.29 13.12
CA GLU A 294 -16.07 -16.52 14.57
C GLU A 294 -17.01 -15.56 15.30
N LEU A 295 -17.22 -14.36 14.75
CA LEU A 295 -18.19 -13.40 15.30
C LEU A 295 -19.62 -13.72 14.84
N VAL A 296 -19.77 -14.35 13.67
CA VAL A 296 -21.06 -14.82 13.16
C VAL A 296 -21.55 -16.05 13.91
N VAL A 297 -20.63 -16.97 14.26
CA VAL A 297 -20.88 -18.20 15.03
C VAL A 297 -19.94 -18.27 16.23
N PRO A 298 -20.18 -17.49 17.30
CA PRO A 298 -19.30 -17.45 18.47
C PRO A 298 -19.40 -18.71 19.34
N GLU A 299 -20.57 -19.37 19.33
CA GLU A 299 -20.84 -20.59 20.09
C GLU A 299 -21.17 -21.74 19.13
N PRO A 300 -20.15 -22.39 18.52
CA PRO A 300 -20.38 -23.43 17.51
C PRO A 300 -20.94 -24.74 18.10
N GLU A 301 -21.04 -24.82 19.43
CA GLU A 301 -21.71 -25.87 20.20
C GLU A 301 -23.24 -25.81 20.06
N LYS A 302 -23.81 -24.64 19.74
CA LYS A 302 -25.24 -24.48 19.51
C LYS A 302 -25.63 -24.99 18.13
N SER A 303 -26.85 -25.49 18.01
CA SER A 303 -27.48 -25.78 16.72
C SER A 303 -28.01 -24.51 16.04
N ILE A 304 -28.35 -24.60 14.76
CA ILE A 304 -28.92 -23.46 14.01
C ILE A 304 -30.26 -23.02 14.65
N ARG A 305 -31.06 -23.96 15.14
CA ARG A 305 -32.32 -23.67 15.83
C ARG A 305 -32.12 -22.97 17.17
N GLU A 306 -31.04 -23.28 17.87
CA GLU A 306 -30.65 -22.64 19.14
C GLU A 306 -29.95 -21.29 18.95
N GLY A 307 -29.84 -20.78 17.71
CA GLY A 307 -29.28 -19.47 17.44
C GLY A 307 -27.76 -19.46 17.23
N ALA A 308 -27.17 -20.56 16.73
CA ALA A 308 -25.73 -20.59 16.41
C ALA A 308 -25.28 -19.45 15.46
N ILE A 309 -26.15 -19.00 14.56
CA ILE A 309 -25.88 -17.91 13.61
C ILE A 309 -26.47 -16.61 14.16
N VAL A 310 -25.69 -15.91 14.98
CA VAL A 310 -26.14 -14.75 15.76
C VAL A 310 -26.76 -13.63 14.91
N PRO A 311 -26.21 -13.25 13.73
CA PRO A 311 -26.82 -12.20 12.90
C PRO A 311 -28.24 -12.53 12.43
N TRP A 312 -28.60 -13.81 12.37
CA TRP A 312 -29.88 -14.31 11.87
C TRP A 312 -30.75 -14.96 12.97
N GLU A 313 -30.34 -14.84 14.24
CA GLU A 313 -31.05 -15.41 15.38
C GLU A 313 -32.44 -14.75 15.60
N GLU A 314 -33.41 -15.57 16.00
CA GLU A 314 -34.76 -15.14 16.35
C GLU A 314 -34.76 -14.41 17.70
N GLY A 315 -34.66 -13.07 17.69
CA GLY A 315 -34.80 -12.26 18.91
C GLY A 315 -33.82 -11.10 19.09
N VAL A 316 -32.76 -11.02 18.27
CA VAL A 316 -31.72 -9.97 18.38
C VAL A 316 -32.16 -8.62 17.79
N GLY A 317 -33.36 -8.56 17.23
CA GLY A 317 -33.91 -7.34 16.65
C GLY A 317 -34.83 -6.59 17.62
N PHE A 318 -34.39 -5.42 18.09
CA PHE A 318 -35.16 -4.53 18.98
C PHE A 318 -36.49 -4.00 18.39
N TYR A 319 -36.78 -4.29 17.12
CA TYR A 319 -38.00 -3.87 16.41
C TYR A 319 -38.94 -5.04 16.04
N ARG A 320 -40.24 -4.73 16.00
CA ARG A 320 -41.32 -5.64 15.58
C ARG A 320 -41.12 -6.23 14.17
N TRP A 321 -40.42 -5.56 13.25
CA TRP A 321 -40.10 -6.06 11.90
C TRP A 321 -38.89 -7.00 11.83
N ALA A 322 -37.98 -6.94 12.81
CA ALA A 322 -36.81 -7.82 12.85
C ALA A 322 -37.17 -9.26 13.26
N ARG A 323 -38.32 -9.44 13.94
CA ARG A 323 -38.99 -10.75 14.10
C ARG A 323 -39.47 -11.33 12.76
N THR A 324 -39.81 -10.49 11.78
CA THR A 324 -40.20 -10.94 10.44
C THR A 324 -38.98 -11.29 9.58
N ALA A 325 -37.90 -10.51 9.69
CA ALA A 325 -36.64 -10.76 8.99
C ALA A 325 -35.94 -12.04 9.49
N SER A 326 -35.89 -12.28 10.80
CA SER A 326 -35.35 -13.53 11.37
C SER A 326 -36.13 -14.77 10.88
N ARG A 327 -37.46 -14.68 10.79
CA ARG A 327 -38.30 -15.75 10.21
C ARG A 327 -38.02 -16.00 8.73
N TYR A 328 -37.69 -14.95 7.96
CA TYR A 328 -37.29 -15.08 6.56
C TYR A 328 -35.95 -15.81 6.42
N TYR A 329 -34.92 -15.38 7.16
CA TYR A 329 -33.60 -16.02 7.14
C TYR A 329 -33.64 -17.46 7.66
N PHE A 330 -34.41 -17.72 8.72
CA PHE A 330 -34.61 -19.07 9.24
C PHE A 330 -35.27 -19.99 8.19
N ARG A 331 -36.27 -19.51 7.44
CA ARG A 331 -36.88 -20.28 6.35
C ARG A 331 -35.91 -20.57 5.21
N GLN A 332 -35.02 -19.63 4.88
CA GLN A 332 -33.96 -19.90 3.91
C GLN A 332 -33.04 -21.01 4.40
N LEU A 333 -32.56 -20.95 5.65
CA LEU A 333 -31.73 -22.00 6.24
C LEU A 333 -32.47 -23.36 6.27
N ALA A 334 -33.76 -23.36 6.54
CA ALA A 334 -34.58 -24.58 6.46
C ALA A 334 -34.68 -25.16 5.04
N SER A 335 -34.76 -24.31 4.01
CA SER A 335 -34.69 -24.74 2.61
C SER A 335 -33.31 -25.32 2.26
N VAL A 336 -32.22 -24.68 2.70
CA VAL A 336 -30.85 -25.19 2.53
C VAL A 336 -30.68 -26.54 3.24
N ALA A 337 -31.21 -26.69 4.45
CA ALA A 337 -31.20 -27.95 5.20
C ALA A 337 -31.95 -29.08 4.49
N ARG A 338 -33.11 -28.79 3.88
CA ARG A 338 -33.86 -29.76 3.07
C ARG A 338 -33.09 -30.19 1.83
N HIS A 339 -32.46 -29.25 1.12
CA HIS A 339 -31.72 -29.51 -0.10
C HIS A 339 -30.47 -30.37 0.14
N TYR A 340 -29.66 -30.00 1.12
CA TYR A 340 -28.43 -30.72 1.47
C TYR A 340 -28.63 -31.86 2.49
N LYS A 341 -29.88 -32.09 2.94
CA LYS A 341 -30.28 -33.19 3.83
C LYS A 341 -29.51 -33.23 5.15
N PHE A 342 -29.37 -32.09 5.82
CA PHE A 342 -28.83 -32.02 7.19
C PHE A 342 -29.87 -31.53 8.20
N SER A 343 -29.65 -31.82 9.48
CA SER A 343 -30.57 -31.40 10.56
C SER A 343 -30.17 -30.05 11.14
N LEU A 344 -31.15 -29.15 11.29
CA LEU A 344 -31.01 -27.83 11.92
C LEU A 344 -30.75 -27.90 13.43
N ASP A 345 -30.99 -29.07 14.04
CA ASP A 345 -30.82 -29.35 15.46
C ASP A 345 -29.43 -29.94 15.77
N THR A 346 -28.60 -30.14 14.75
CA THR A 346 -27.18 -30.55 14.93
C THR A 346 -26.35 -29.33 15.37
N PRO A 347 -25.48 -29.45 16.38
CA PRO A 347 -24.48 -28.43 16.70
C PRO A 347 -23.69 -27.98 15.46
N PHE A 348 -23.42 -26.68 15.32
CA PHE A 348 -22.77 -26.14 14.13
C PHE A 348 -21.39 -26.78 13.87
N LYS A 349 -20.60 -27.00 14.93
CA LYS A 349 -19.28 -27.66 14.83
C LYS A 349 -19.34 -29.09 14.28
N ASP A 350 -20.46 -29.79 14.50
CA ASP A 350 -20.65 -31.19 14.14
C ASP A 350 -21.23 -31.33 12.71
N LEU A 351 -21.65 -30.23 12.10
CA LEU A 351 -22.03 -30.21 10.69
C LEU A 351 -20.80 -30.49 9.79
N PRO A 352 -20.97 -31.20 8.66
CA PRO A 352 -19.88 -31.40 7.72
C PRO A 352 -19.26 -30.07 7.26
N PRO A 353 -17.93 -29.96 7.07
CA PRO A 353 -17.27 -28.71 6.67
C PRO A 353 -17.81 -28.11 5.36
N SER A 354 -18.25 -28.95 4.42
CA SER A 354 -18.92 -28.50 3.19
C SER A 354 -20.24 -27.77 3.47
N ILE A 355 -21.01 -28.22 4.46
CA ILE A 355 -22.28 -27.60 4.86
C ILE A 355 -22.02 -26.29 5.61
N GLN A 356 -21.04 -26.26 6.51
CA GLN A 356 -20.62 -25.02 7.17
C GLN A 356 -20.23 -23.95 6.13
N GLN A 357 -19.46 -24.36 5.12
CA GLN A 357 -19.05 -23.49 4.01
C GLN A 357 -20.26 -22.96 3.22
N VAL A 358 -21.23 -23.83 2.88
CA VAL A 358 -22.45 -23.41 2.17
C VAL A 358 -23.29 -22.44 3.00
N ILE A 359 -23.43 -22.68 4.31
CA ILE A 359 -24.18 -21.78 5.20
C ILE A 359 -23.50 -20.40 5.25
N LEU A 360 -22.19 -20.37 5.44
CA LEU A 360 -21.46 -19.11 5.62
C LEU A 360 -21.26 -18.35 4.30
N TYR A 361 -20.92 -19.04 3.22
CA TYR A 361 -20.45 -18.42 1.96
C TYR A 361 -21.36 -18.67 0.75
N GLY A 362 -22.42 -19.46 0.90
CA GLY A 362 -23.43 -19.68 -0.14
C GLY A 362 -23.22 -20.95 -0.97
N SER A 363 -24.17 -21.25 -1.84
CA SER A 363 -24.18 -22.43 -2.72
C SER A 363 -23.51 -22.18 -4.08
N ASN A 364 -22.81 -21.05 -4.25
CA ASN A 364 -22.23 -20.60 -5.51
C ASN A 364 -23.27 -20.53 -6.64
N SER A 365 -23.19 -21.41 -7.63
CA SER A 365 -24.11 -21.49 -8.78
C SER A 365 -25.19 -22.56 -8.63
N GLU A 366 -25.21 -23.32 -7.54
CA GLU A 366 -26.20 -24.36 -7.31
C GLU A 366 -27.52 -23.76 -6.85
N GLU A 367 -28.59 -24.02 -7.61
CA GLU A 367 -29.93 -23.50 -7.30
C GLU A 367 -30.68 -24.37 -6.29
N ILE A 368 -31.13 -23.71 -5.22
CA ILE A 368 -31.91 -24.29 -4.12
C ILE A 368 -33.36 -23.81 -4.22
N GLU A 369 -34.30 -24.68 -3.88
CA GLU A 369 -35.72 -24.33 -3.82
C GLU A 369 -36.04 -23.63 -2.49
N PHE A 370 -36.48 -22.38 -2.59
CA PHE A 370 -36.87 -21.54 -1.46
C PHE A 370 -38.39 -21.38 -1.40
N THR A 371 -38.93 -21.42 -0.19
CA THR A 371 -40.35 -21.14 0.07
C THR A 371 -40.47 -19.81 0.81
N GLU A 372 -41.11 -18.82 0.19
CA GLU A 372 -41.36 -17.50 0.77
C GLU A 372 -42.85 -17.30 1.05
N TYR A 373 -43.18 -16.57 2.12
CA TYR A 373 -44.55 -16.20 2.43
C TYR A 373 -44.73 -14.72 2.12
N ARG A 374 -45.62 -14.39 1.17
CA ARG A 374 -45.88 -13.02 0.76
C ARG A 374 -47.37 -12.83 0.56
N GLY A 375 -47.94 -11.80 1.18
CA GLY A 375 -49.34 -11.40 0.93
C GLY A 375 -50.43 -12.41 1.34
N GLY A 376 -50.12 -13.43 2.14
CA GLY A 376 -51.08 -14.47 2.55
C GLY A 376 -50.80 -15.85 1.98
N ASP A 377 -50.01 -15.94 0.91
CA ASP A 377 -49.71 -17.18 0.20
C ASP A 377 -48.22 -17.55 0.26
N TYR A 378 -47.94 -18.84 0.03
CA TYR A 378 -46.58 -19.37 -0.11
C TYR A 378 -46.21 -19.47 -1.59
N TYR A 379 -45.05 -18.92 -1.93
CA TYR A 379 -44.46 -19.00 -3.27
C TYR A 379 -43.15 -19.76 -3.21
N THR A 380 -42.93 -20.65 -4.18
CA THR A 380 -41.68 -21.37 -4.36
C THR A 380 -40.89 -20.79 -5.52
N TYR A 381 -39.59 -20.57 -5.33
CA TYR A 381 -38.68 -20.14 -6.38
C TYR A 381 -37.34 -20.86 -6.25
N ARG A 382 -36.57 -20.90 -7.34
CA ARG A 382 -35.21 -21.47 -7.36
C ARG A 382 -34.20 -20.35 -7.52
N ALA A 383 -33.19 -20.34 -6.66
CA ALA A 383 -32.10 -19.38 -6.70
C ALA A 383 -30.86 -19.95 -6.00
N PRO A 384 -29.66 -19.47 -6.30
CA PRO A 384 -28.49 -19.76 -5.47
C PRO A 384 -28.66 -19.13 -4.08
N PHE A 385 -28.18 -19.83 -3.05
CA PHE A 385 -28.10 -19.31 -1.70
C PHE A 385 -26.91 -18.37 -1.56
N GLU A 386 -27.16 -17.13 -1.13
CA GLU A 386 -26.15 -16.09 -1.00
C GLU A 386 -25.11 -16.40 0.10
N GLY A 387 -25.50 -17.10 1.17
CA GLY A 387 -24.67 -17.28 2.35
C GLY A 387 -24.79 -16.14 3.36
N VAL A 388 -24.51 -16.43 4.63
CA VAL A 388 -24.62 -15.44 5.73
C VAL A 388 -23.62 -14.30 5.57
N ILE A 389 -22.36 -14.61 5.27
CA ILE A 389 -21.28 -13.62 5.18
C ILE A 389 -21.48 -12.69 3.98
N PRO A 390 -21.67 -13.19 2.73
CA PRO A 390 -21.92 -12.31 1.59
C PRO A 390 -23.18 -11.44 1.78
N ASN A 391 -24.22 -11.96 2.43
CA ASN A 391 -25.41 -11.17 2.76
C ASN A 391 -25.09 -9.99 3.69
N LEU A 392 -24.31 -10.20 4.74
CA LEU A 392 -23.90 -9.14 5.66
C LEU A 392 -22.96 -8.12 4.98
N GLU A 393 -22.00 -8.59 4.20
CA GLU A 393 -21.09 -7.71 3.44
C GLU A 393 -21.84 -6.82 2.45
N ARG A 394 -22.77 -7.41 1.68
CA ARG A 394 -23.61 -6.67 0.73
C ARG A 394 -24.50 -5.67 1.45
N ARG A 395 -25.20 -6.08 2.52
CA ARG A 395 -26.05 -5.18 3.32
C ARG A 395 -25.27 -4.04 3.93
N TYR A 396 -24.06 -4.27 4.44
CA TYR A 396 -23.20 -3.20 4.96
C TYR A 396 -22.79 -2.18 3.89
N ARG A 397 -22.50 -2.67 2.67
CA ARG A 397 -22.09 -1.83 1.54
C ARG A 397 -23.25 -1.03 0.94
N GLU A 398 -24.42 -1.65 0.79
CA GLU A 398 -25.58 -1.09 0.08
C GLU A 398 -26.51 -0.25 0.96
N THR A 399 -26.50 -0.45 2.28
CA THR A 399 -27.42 0.26 3.17
C THR A 399 -26.96 1.69 3.44
N ASP A 400 -27.87 2.66 3.41
CA ASP A 400 -27.60 4.05 3.80
C ASP A 400 -27.87 4.35 5.29
N SER A 401 -28.57 3.45 5.99
CA SER A 401 -28.86 3.58 7.43
C SER A 401 -27.61 3.38 8.28
N THR A 402 -27.28 4.39 9.11
CA THR A 402 -26.18 4.36 10.09
C THR A 402 -26.36 3.23 11.10
N TYR A 403 -27.56 3.05 11.60
CA TYR A 403 -27.90 2.00 12.57
C TYR A 403 -27.61 0.59 12.04
N VAL A 404 -28.02 0.28 10.80
CA VAL A 404 -27.76 -1.04 10.19
C VAL A 404 -26.25 -1.26 10.01
N LYS A 405 -25.50 -0.21 9.66
CA LYS A 405 -24.03 -0.30 9.57
C LYS A 405 -23.41 -0.61 10.93
N GLU A 406 -23.81 0.09 11.98
CA GLU A 406 -23.32 -0.13 13.36
C GLU A 406 -23.63 -1.55 13.85
N GLU A 407 -24.82 -2.08 13.55
CA GLU A 407 -25.19 -3.46 13.89
C GLU A 407 -24.33 -4.50 13.17
N ILE A 408 -24.11 -4.34 11.86
CA ILE A 408 -23.27 -5.27 11.09
C ILE A 408 -21.80 -5.13 11.46
N GLN A 409 -21.36 -3.92 11.84
CA GLN A 409 -19.97 -3.64 12.23
C GLN A 409 -19.51 -4.45 13.44
N LYS A 410 -20.43 -4.93 14.28
CA LYS A 410 -20.13 -5.86 15.40
C LYS A 410 -19.53 -7.19 14.93
N TYR A 411 -19.80 -7.59 13.70
CA TYR A 411 -19.31 -8.84 13.10
C TYR A 411 -18.09 -8.62 12.19
N ILE A 412 -17.64 -7.37 12.03
CA ILE A 412 -16.48 -7.02 11.20
C ILE A 412 -15.22 -7.06 12.04
N ARG A 413 -14.19 -7.77 11.57
CA ARG A 413 -12.83 -7.68 12.09
C ARG A 413 -11.94 -7.01 11.06
N GLU A 414 -11.00 -6.19 11.53
CA GLU A 414 -9.93 -5.71 10.66
C GLU A 414 -8.93 -6.84 10.40
N THR A 415 -8.85 -7.28 9.15
CA THR A 415 -7.88 -8.28 8.72
C THR A 415 -6.81 -7.61 7.86
N PRO A 416 -5.58 -8.14 7.80
CA PRO A 416 -4.58 -7.65 6.86
C PRO A 416 -5.10 -7.77 5.43
N CYS A 417 -4.95 -6.71 4.63
CA CYS A 417 -5.36 -6.67 3.24
C CYS A 417 -4.78 -7.86 2.46
N SER A 418 -5.62 -8.58 1.72
CA SER A 418 -5.22 -9.79 0.98
C SER A 418 -4.14 -9.54 -0.08
N VAL A 419 -4.09 -8.34 -0.64
CA VAL A 419 -3.15 -7.95 -1.71
C VAL A 419 -1.79 -7.52 -1.15
N CYS A 420 -1.77 -6.54 -0.24
CA CYS A 420 -0.51 -6.04 0.33
C CYS A 420 -0.07 -6.73 1.62
N LYS A 421 -0.89 -7.64 2.17
CA LYS A 421 -0.63 -8.39 3.41
C LYS A 421 -0.28 -7.49 4.60
N GLY A 422 -0.94 -6.33 4.71
CA GLY A 422 -0.66 -5.33 5.75
C GLY A 422 0.39 -4.28 5.39
N ALA A 423 1.08 -4.42 4.24
CA ALA A 423 2.19 -3.55 3.88
C ALA A 423 1.80 -2.12 3.45
N ARG A 424 0.51 -1.88 3.18
CA ARG A 424 -0.06 -0.58 2.76
C ARG A 424 0.43 -0.06 1.40
N LEU A 425 1.42 -0.71 0.79
CA LEU A 425 2.09 -0.24 -0.42
C LEU A 425 1.77 -1.09 -1.65
N ARG A 426 2.02 -0.50 -2.82
CA ARG A 426 2.01 -1.19 -4.11
C ARG A 426 3.12 -2.25 -4.20
N PRO A 427 2.92 -3.31 -5.01
CA PRO A 427 3.94 -4.34 -5.19
C PRO A 427 5.24 -3.80 -5.79
N GLU A 428 5.17 -2.77 -6.65
CA GLU A 428 6.34 -2.09 -7.21
C GLU A 428 7.20 -1.47 -6.11
N SER A 429 6.58 -0.80 -5.13
CA SER A 429 7.27 -0.16 -4.01
C SER A 429 7.92 -1.19 -3.09
N LEU A 430 7.24 -2.30 -2.83
CA LEU A 430 7.74 -3.41 -2.01
C LEU A 430 8.84 -4.23 -2.70
N ALA A 431 8.98 -4.09 -4.02
CA ALA A 431 10.02 -4.74 -4.78
C ALA A 431 11.34 -3.95 -4.78
N VAL A 432 11.35 -2.71 -4.30
CA VAL A 432 12.59 -1.96 -4.05
C VAL A 432 13.18 -2.36 -2.70
N LYS A 433 14.44 -2.78 -2.70
CA LYS A 433 15.09 -3.38 -1.52
C LYS A 433 16.45 -2.74 -1.25
N ILE A 434 16.77 -2.61 0.03
CA ILE A 434 18.12 -2.33 0.52
C ILE A 434 18.62 -3.60 1.20
N ARG A 435 19.70 -4.18 0.68
CA ARG A 435 20.30 -5.44 1.18
C ARG A 435 19.26 -6.54 1.42
N GLY A 436 18.35 -6.71 0.45
CA GLY A 436 17.32 -7.75 0.47
C GLY A 436 16.06 -7.44 1.29
N LYS A 437 16.00 -6.32 2.01
CA LYS A 437 14.82 -5.88 2.78
C LYS A 437 14.10 -4.73 2.09
N ASN A 438 12.78 -4.81 1.94
CA ASN A 438 11.97 -3.69 1.48
C ASN A 438 11.61 -2.75 2.64
N ILE A 439 11.00 -1.60 2.33
CA ILE A 439 10.66 -0.60 3.35
C ILE A 439 9.69 -1.12 4.43
N TYR A 440 8.75 -2.00 4.04
CA TYR A 440 7.83 -2.60 5.00
C TYR A 440 8.53 -3.59 5.93
N ASP A 441 9.48 -4.37 5.43
CA ASP A 441 10.30 -5.26 6.25
C ASP A 441 11.06 -4.48 7.32
N VAL A 442 11.63 -3.31 6.97
CA VAL A 442 12.38 -2.44 7.90
C VAL A 442 11.45 -1.84 8.95
N VAL A 443 10.27 -1.36 8.57
CA VAL A 443 9.33 -0.71 9.51
C VAL A 443 8.66 -1.72 10.45
N ARG A 444 8.63 -3.01 10.08
CA ARG A 444 8.16 -4.08 10.98
C ARG A 444 9.18 -4.50 12.03
N MET A 445 10.45 -4.15 11.86
CA MET A 445 11.49 -4.47 12.84
C MET A 445 11.23 -3.72 14.14
N SER A 446 11.62 -4.32 15.26
CA SER A 446 11.78 -3.58 16.50
C SER A 446 12.85 -2.49 16.33
N VAL A 447 12.78 -1.43 17.13
CA VAL A 447 13.77 -0.33 17.09
C VAL A 447 15.20 -0.87 17.23
N LYS A 448 15.41 -1.88 18.08
CA LYS A 448 16.71 -2.52 18.32
C LYS A 448 17.24 -3.27 17.09
N GLU A 449 16.36 -3.98 16.38
CA GLU A 449 16.71 -4.68 15.14
C GLU A 449 17.01 -3.69 14.01
N CYS A 450 16.20 -2.64 13.90
CA CYS A 450 16.38 -1.57 12.93
C CYS A 450 17.73 -0.87 13.11
N GLN A 451 18.10 -0.55 14.35
CA GLN A 451 19.43 0.01 14.68
C GLN A 451 20.56 -0.94 14.24
N ARG A 452 20.48 -2.23 14.59
CA ARG A 452 21.47 -3.24 14.18
C ARG A 452 21.58 -3.36 12.66
N PHE A 453 20.45 -3.37 11.96
CA PHE A 453 20.40 -3.42 10.50
C PHE A 453 21.18 -2.25 9.90
N PHE A 454 20.86 -1.01 10.27
CA PHE A 454 21.54 0.17 9.72
C PHE A 454 23.01 0.28 10.13
N SER A 455 23.38 -0.08 11.36
CA SER A 455 24.79 -0.08 11.79
C SER A 455 25.64 -1.13 11.07
N SER A 456 25.03 -2.19 10.53
CA SER A 456 25.73 -3.23 9.77
C SER A 456 25.92 -2.89 8.29
N LEU A 457 25.25 -1.85 7.78
CA LEU A 457 25.34 -1.47 6.38
C LEU A 457 26.73 -0.88 6.09
N ARG A 458 27.45 -1.53 5.18
CA ARG A 458 28.64 -0.96 4.54
C ARG A 458 28.23 -0.29 3.22
N PRO A 459 28.45 1.04 3.07
CA PRO A 459 28.16 1.73 1.83
C PRO A 459 29.03 1.20 0.70
N THR A 460 28.40 0.90 -0.44
CA THR A 460 29.11 0.67 -1.71
C THR A 460 29.72 1.97 -2.22
N GLN A 461 30.64 1.88 -3.18
CA GLN A 461 31.23 3.07 -3.81
C GLN A 461 30.17 4.00 -4.42
N ARG A 462 29.11 3.45 -5.02
CA ARG A 462 27.98 4.23 -5.53
C ARG A 462 27.23 4.95 -4.41
N GLU A 463 26.98 4.27 -3.29
CA GLU A 463 26.27 4.84 -2.15
C GLU A 463 27.09 5.95 -1.47
N LYS A 464 28.44 5.82 -1.44
CA LYS A 464 29.35 6.87 -0.98
C LYS A 464 29.27 8.13 -1.86
N LEU A 465 29.32 7.95 -3.18
CA LEU A 465 29.17 9.05 -4.14
C LEU A 465 27.83 9.79 -3.97
N ILE A 466 26.74 9.05 -3.71
CA ILE A 466 25.42 9.64 -3.42
C ILE A 466 25.45 10.43 -2.10
N ALA A 467 26.22 9.97 -1.11
CA ALA A 467 26.39 10.64 0.17
C ALA A 467 27.34 11.87 0.10
N GLY A 468 28.00 12.11 -1.04
CA GLY A 468 28.97 13.19 -1.20
C GLY A 468 30.38 12.86 -0.67
N GLU A 469 30.67 11.58 -0.45
CA GLU A 469 32.02 11.03 -0.16
C GLU A 469 32.66 10.47 -1.44
#